data_AF-A0A3M1RI75-F1
#
_entry.id   AF-A0A3M1RI75-F1
#
_cell.length_a   1.000
_cell.length_b   1.000
_cell.length_c   1.000
_cell.angle_alpha   90.00
_cell.angle_beta   90.00
_cell.angle_gamma   90.00
#
_symmetry.space_group_name_H-M   'P 1'
#
loop_
_entity.id
_entity.type
_entity.pdbx_description
1 polymer ?
#
loop_
_entity_poly.entity_id
_entity_poly.type
_entity_poly.pdbx_seq_one_letter_code
_entity_poly.pdbx_strand_id
1 'polypeptide(L)'
;KANVDANVKRGLSLFYPVRKNLKRAEKLLRNMSVVAGIQSAVALIRKHARRDRPEIERFVAAQADRTGGAGTPVSVERFPPGTILDATAGIDYEFPVAAIDAGKYVTLLQAELRAIASRLVMPEYMLTSDAGNANYASTLVAEGPAVKMFARLQQAMIEDDLTLIDAAFEAAAAAGELPTDFRLAFEVQAFPPGLVVRDRLKDVQADAILVRLGAMSPETMAARAGVKPA
;
A
#
# COMPACT_ATOMS: atom_id res chain seq x y z
N LYS A 1 3.39 -11.45 -15.68
CA LYS A 1 3.14 -12.69 -16.46
C LYS A 1 4.41 -13.51 -16.36
N ALA A 2 4.39 -14.67 -15.71
CA ALA A 2 5.51 -15.60 -15.79
C ALA A 2 4.97 -17.04 -15.93
N ASN A 3 5.56 -17.79 -16.86
CA ASN A 3 5.53 -19.24 -17.02
C ASN A 3 4.25 -19.99 -17.43
N VAL A 4 3.24 -19.39 -18.08
CA VAL A 4 2.25 -20.19 -18.89
C VAL A 4 1.70 -19.36 -20.04
N ASP A 5 1.39 -20.03 -21.16
CA ASP A 5 0.80 -19.47 -22.37
C ASP A 5 -0.53 -18.73 -22.14
N ALA A 6 -0.81 -17.76 -23.00
CA ALA A 6 -1.95 -16.86 -22.92
C ALA A 6 -3.33 -17.53 -23.09
N ASN A 7 -3.35 -18.82 -23.45
CA ASN A 7 -4.52 -19.54 -23.95
C ASN A 7 -5.27 -20.28 -22.82
N VAL A 8 -4.69 -20.32 -21.62
CA VAL A 8 -5.27 -21.00 -20.46
C VAL A 8 -6.04 -20.00 -19.61
N LYS A 9 -7.32 -20.27 -19.33
CA LYS A 9 -8.14 -19.46 -18.42
C LYS A 9 -7.51 -19.49 -17.03
N ARG A 10 -7.10 -18.33 -16.51
CA ARG A 10 -6.61 -18.18 -15.13
C ARG A 10 -7.64 -17.49 -14.25
N GLY A 11 -7.49 -17.69 -12.94
CA GLY A 11 -8.11 -16.83 -11.94
C GLY A 11 -7.71 -15.36 -12.11
N LEU A 12 -8.59 -14.47 -11.67
CA LEU A 12 -8.32 -13.03 -11.67
C LEU A 12 -7.33 -12.69 -10.55
N SER A 13 -6.41 -11.75 -10.81
CA SER A 13 -5.52 -11.24 -9.77
C SER A 13 -6.32 -10.60 -8.62
N LEU A 14 -5.77 -10.67 -7.41
CA LEU A 14 -6.31 -10.00 -6.21
C LEU A 14 -6.70 -8.54 -6.46
N PHE A 15 -5.89 -7.81 -7.24
CA PHE A 15 -6.11 -6.39 -7.52
C PHE A 15 -7.07 -6.11 -8.69
N TYR A 16 -7.50 -7.13 -9.43
CA TYR A 16 -8.41 -6.96 -10.56
C TYR A 16 -9.69 -6.18 -10.22
N PRO A 17 -10.45 -6.52 -9.16
CA PRO A 17 -11.68 -5.80 -8.81
C PRO A 17 -11.44 -4.34 -8.37
N VAL A 18 -10.29 -4.04 -7.77
CA VAL A 18 -9.97 -2.71 -7.22
C VAL A 18 -9.15 -1.83 -8.17
N ARG A 19 -8.77 -2.35 -9.34
CA ARG A 19 -7.91 -1.66 -10.31
C ARG A 19 -8.44 -0.28 -10.73
N LYS A 20 -9.76 -0.14 -10.85
CA LYS A 20 -10.39 1.14 -11.23
C LYS A 20 -10.24 2.17 -10.11
N ASN A 21 -10.50 1.78 -8.87
CA ASN A 21 -10.33 2.63 -7.69
C ASN A 21 -8.87 3.05 -7.52
N LEU A 22 -7.92 2.12 -7.65
CA LEU A 22 -6.47 2.42 -7.57
C LEU A 22 -6.05 3.48 -8.60
N LYS A 23 -6.49 3.34 -9.85
CA LYS A 23 -6.21 4.35 -10.89
C LYS A 23 -6.79 5.73 -10.58
N ARG A 24 -7.99 5.78 -9.97
CA ARG A 24 -8.61 7.04 -9.56
C ARG A 24 -7.86 7.68 -8.40
N ALA A 25 -7.51 6.89 -7.38
CA ALA A 25 -6.73 7.33 -6.24
C ALA A 25 -5.36 7.90 -6.68
N GLU A 26 -4.64 7.18 -7.55
CA GLU A 26 -3.35 7.62 -8.12
C GLU A 26 -3.50 8.94 -8.90
N LYS A 27 -4.50 9.03 -9.79
CA LYS A 27 -4.74 10.23 -10.59
C LYS A 27 -5.11 11.43 -9.70
N LEU A 28 -5.92 11.21 -8.67
CA LEU A 28 -6.29 12.25 -7.72
C LEU A 28 -5.07 12.76 -6.95
N LEU A 29 -4.28 11.84 -6.38
CA LEU A 29 -3.07 12.18 -5.63
C LEU A 29 -2.07 12.95 -6.48
N ARG A 30 -1.84 12.52 -7.73
CA ARG A 30 -0.96 13.22 -8.67
C ARG A 30 -1.45 14.65 -8.95
N ASN A 31 -2.74 14.81 -9.26
CA ASN A 31 -3.30 16.11 -9.56
C ASN A 31 -3.23 17.06 -8.35
N MET A 32 -3.49 16.55 -7.15
CA MET A 32 -3.34 17.32 -5.90
C MET A 32 -1.90 17.75 -5.66
N SER A 33 -0.93 16.86 -5.89
CA SER A 33 0.50 17.19 -5.73
C SER A 33 0.94 18.30 -6.70
N VAL A 34 0.46 18.27 -7.95
CA VAL A 34 0.72 19.35 -8.92
C VAL A 34 0.09 20.66 -8.48
N VAL A 35 -1.17 20.62 -8.03
CA VAL A 35 -1.89 21.80 -7.52
C VAL A 35 -1.18 22.41 -6.32
N ALA A 36 -0.82 21.60 -5.33
CA ALA A 36 -0.08 22.04 -4.15
C ALA A 36 1.31 22.59 -4.53
N GLY A 37 1.98 21.97 -5.51
CA GLY A 37 3.23 22.48 -6.08
C GLY A 37 3.09 23.89 -6.65
N ILE A 38 2.08 24.13 -7.50
CA ILE A 38 1.80 25.45 -8.08
C ILE A 38 1.47 26.48 -6.99
N GLN A 39 0.60 26.11 -6.04
CA GLN A 39 0.24 26.99 -4.91
C GLN A 39 1.47 27.35 -4.05
N SER A 40 2.36 26.39 -3.79
CA SER A 40 3.58 26.63 -3.02
C SER A 40 4.65 27.41 -3.78
N ALA A 41 4.60 27.39 -5.12
CA ALA A 41 5.60 28.02 -5.97
C ALA A 41 5.37 29.52 -6.17
N VAL A 42 4.13 29.99 -6.15
CA VAL A 42 3.78 31.40 -6.37
C VAL A 42 3.91 32.17 -5.05
N ALA A 43 4.83 33.13 -4.99
CA ALA A 43 5.09 33.92 -3.78
C ALA A 43 4.14 35.12 -3.62
N LEU A 44 3.87 35.85 -4.70
CA LEU A 44 2.94 36.98 -4.72
C LEU A 44 2.49 37.32 -6.15
N ILE A 45 1.30 37.90 -6.27
CA ILE A 45 0.78 38.47 -7.53
C ILE A 45 0.92 39.98 -7.45
N ARG A 46 1.71 40.57 -8.34
CA ARG A 46 1.92 42.02 -8.41
C ARG A 46 1.02 42.60 -9.50
N LYS A 47 0.02 43.40 -9.11
CA LYS A 47 -0.85 44.10 -10.06
C LYS A 47 -0.28 45.47 -10.43
N HIS A 48 -0.10 45.74 -11.71
CA HIS A 48 0.35 47.04 -12.20
C HIS A 48 -0.85 47.91 -12.60
N ALA A 49 -1.28 48.81 -11.70
CA ALA A 49 -2.51 49.59 -11.88
C ALA A 49 -2.43 50.70 -12.95
N ARG A 50 -1.24 51.19 -13.33
CA ARG A 50 -1.06 52.37 -14.22
C ARG A 50 0.31 52.39 -14.95
N ARG A 51 0.59 51.46 -15.87
CA ARG A 51 1.76 51.57 -16.78
C ARG A 51 1.41 51.16 -18.20
N ASP A 52 2.01 51.87 -19.16
CA ASP A 52 1.87 51.59 -20.59
C ASP A 52 2.53 50.24 -20.93
N ARG A 53 1.80 49.39 -21.69
CA ARG A 53 2.21 48.04 -22.12
C ARG A 53 3.69 47.86 -22.52
N PRO A 54 4.34 48.81 -23.23
CA PRO A 54 5.72 48.63 -23.71
C PRO A 54 6.78 48.59 -22.61
N GLU A 55 6.56 49.23 -21.46
CA GLU A 55 7.53 49.21 -20.36
C GLU A 55 7.49 47.91 -19.56
N ILE A 56 6.32 47.27 -19.49
CA ILE A 56 6.13 46.00 -18.77
C ILE A 56 6.75 44.86 -19.57
N GLU A 57 6.58 44.83 -20.89
CA GLU A 57 7.25 43.84 -21.76
C GLU A 57 8.77 43.92 -21.64
N ARG A 58 9.34 45.14 -21.55
CA ARG A 58 10.77 45.34 -21.31
C ARG A 58 11.22 44.89 -19.93
N PHE A 59 10.39 45.08 -18.90
CA PHE A 59 10.68 44.64 -17.54
C PHE A 59 10.64 43.11 -17.40
N VAL A 60 9.64 42.46 -17.99
CA VAL A 60 9.52 40.99 -18.03
C VAL A 60 10.66 40.38 -18.86
N ALA A 61 11.00 40.98 -20.00
CA ALA A 61 12.13 40.55 -20.82
C ALA A 61 13.48 40.70 -20.08
N ALA A 62 13.66 41.75 -19.28
CA ALA A 62 14.86 41.95 -18.47
C ALA A 62 14.95 40.98 -17.27
N GLN A 63 13.83 40.42 -16.81
CA GLN A 63 13.79 39.45 -15.71
C GLN A 63 13.82 37.99 -16.21
N ALA A 64 13.49 37.74 -17.48
CA ALA A 64 13.50 36.44 -18.13
C ALA A 64 14.89 35.95 -18.56
N ASP A 65 15.98 36.59 -18.09
CA ASP A 65 17.37 36.26 -18.40
C ASP A 65 17.82 34.94 -17.71
N ARG A 66 17.21 33.85 -18.12
CA ARG A 66 17.74 32.48 -18.07
C ARG A 66 17.45 31.84 -19.42
N THR A 67 18.26 32.21 -20.40
CA THR A 67 18.25 31.67 -21.76
C THR A 67 18.69 30.19 -21.73
N GLY A 68 17.71 29.29 -21.74
CA GLY A 68 17.91 27.89 -22.13
C GLY A 68 18.00 27.81 -23.66
N GLY A 69 19.12 27.28 -24.17
CA GLY A 69 19.40 27.21 -25.61
C GLY A 69 18.46 26.30 -26.41
N ALA A 70 18.20 26.75 -27.64
CA ALA A 70 17.72 26.06 -28.84
C ALA A 70 16.86 24.79 -28.72
N GLY A 71 15.61 24.90 -29.20
CA GLY A 71 14.83 23.75 -29.70
C GLY A 71 13.38 23.77 -29.24
N THR A 72 12.48 24.23 -30.13
CA THR A 72 11.01 24.13 -30.08
C THR A 72 10.35 24.53 -28.75
N PRO A 73 9.66 25.69 -28.66
CA PRO A 73 8.96 26.08 -27.44
C PRO A 73 7.78 25.13 -27.19
N VAL A 74 8.02 24.06 -26.45
CA VAL A 74 6.96 23.37 -25.73
C VAL A 74 6.61 24.29 -24.57
N SER A 75 5.54 25.07 -24.73
CA SER A 75 5.03 25.99 -23.70
C SER A 75 4.39 25.20 -22.56
N VAL A 76 5.20 24.46 -21.81
CA VAL A 76 4.88 24.11 -20.43
C VAL A 76 5.51 25.19 -19.58
N GLU A 77 4.73 26.22 -19.26
CA GLU A 77 5.15 27.20 -18.26
C GLU A 77 5.35 26.45 -16.94
N ARG A 78 6.61 26.36 -16.52
CA ARG A 78 6.99 25.75 -15.25
C ARG A 78 7.16 26.88 -14.24
N PHE A 79 6.42 26.82 -13.14
CA PHE A 79 6.53 27.77 -12.03
C PHE A 79 7.59 27.27 -11.02
N PRO A 80 8.83 27.78 -11.04
CA PRO A 80 9.79 27.46 -9.98
C PRO A 80 9.35 28.06 -8.64
N PRO A 81 9.82 27.51 -7.49
CA PRO A 81 9.56 28.11 -6.18
C PRO A 81 9.98 29.59 -6.13
N GLY A 82 9.11 30.44 -5.57
CA GLY A 82 9.34 31.88 -5.47
C GLY A 82 8.92 32.70 -6.70
N THR A 83 8.09 32.13 -7.59
CA THR A 83 7.62 32.85 -8.78
C THR A 83 6.75 34.04 -8.38
N ILE A 84 7.06 35.20 -8.97
CA ILE A 84 6.26 36.42 -8.88
C ILE A 84 5.50 36.57 -10.19
N LEU A 85 4.17 36.68 -10.13
CA LEU A 85 3.34 36.87 -11.31
C LEU A 85 2.95 38.33 -11.43
N ASP A 86 3.38 38.97 -12.52
CA ASP A 86 3.06 40.36 -12.82
C ASP A 86 1.79 40.42 -13.69
N ALA A 87 0.77 41.15 -13.21
CA ALA A 87 -0.50 41.36 -13.91
C ALA A 87 -0.56 42.77 -14.51
N THR A 88 -0.78 42.86 -15.82
CA THR A 88 -0.92 44.13 -16.56
C THR A 88 -2.23 44.83 -16.19
N ALA A 89 -2.28 46.17 -16.29
CA ALA A 89 -3.49 46.95 -16.04
C ALA A 89 -4.68 46.42 -16.86
N GLY A 90 -5.76 46.03 -16.17
CA GLY A 90 -6.98 45.48 -16.77
C GLY A 90 -7.01 43.95 -16.96
N ILE A 91 -5.95 43.22 -16.59
CA ILE A 91 -5.94 41.75 -16.54
C ILE A 91 -5.91 41.31 -15.08
N ASP A 92 -7.00 40.74 -14.60
CA ASP A 92 -7.05 40.07 -13.31
C ASP A 92 -6.72 38.59 -13.49
N TYR A 93 -5.57 38.17 -12.95
CA TYR A 93 -5.29 36.75 -12.76
C TYR A 93 -6.06 36.27 -11.53
N GLU A 94 -7.20 35.64 -11.76
CA GLU A 94 -7.84 34.81 -10.75
C GLU A 94 -7.12 33.46 -10.73
N PHE A 95 -6.75 32.98 -9.54
CA PHE A 95 -6.37 31.59 -9.34
C PHE A 95 -7.61 30.84 -8.86
N PRO A 96 -8.36 30.15 -9.72
CA PRO A 96 -9.50 29.33 -9.26
C PRO A 96 -9.03 28.28 -8.24
N VAL A 97 -7.74 27.91 -8.33
CA VAL A 97 -7.05 26.95 -7.48
C VAL A 97 -6.86 27.45 -6.04
N ALA A 98 -6.84 28.76 -5.77
CA ALA A 98 -6.73 29.27 -4.40
C ALA A 98 -8.01 29.01 -3.57
N ALA A 99 -9.16 28.84 -4.22
CA ALA A 99 -10.43 28.47 -3.59
C ALA A 99 -10.59 26.95 -3.39
N ILE A 100 -9.65 26.15 -3.91
CA ILE A 100 -9.67 24.69 -3.82
C ILE A 100 -9.08 24.28 -2.46
N ASP A 101 -9.97 23.94 -1.52
CA ASP A 101 -9.60 23.36 -0.24
C ASP A 101 -9.02 21.94 -0.44
N ALA A 102 -7.69 21.82 -0.33
CA ALA A 102 -6.98 20.56 -0.45
C ALA A 102 -7.51 19.48 0.52
N GLY A 103 -8.03 19.88 1.69
CA GLY A 103 -8.61 18.97 2.67
C GLY A 103 -9.82 18.19 2.16
N LYS A 104 -10.62 18.78 1.26
CA LYS A 104 -11.79 18.11 0.65
C LYS A 104 -11.40 16.95 -0.27
N TYR A 105 -10.21 16.99 -0.86
CA TYR A 105 -9.75 15.89 -1.72
C TYR A 105 -9.11 14.77 -0.92
N VAL A 106 -8.54 15.07 0.25
CA VAL A 106 -8.04 14.05 1.18
C VAL A 106 -9.17 13.13 1.63
N THR A 107 -10.34 13.67 1.97
CA THR A 107 -11.49 12.85 2.39
C THR A 107 -12.02 11.97 1.26
N LEU A 108 -12.05 12.48 0.01
CA LEU A 108 -12.40 11.70 -1.17
C LEU A 108 -11.38 10.59 -1.44
N LEU A 109 -10.09 10.89 -1.33
CA LEU A 109 -9.01 9.91 -1.47
C LEU A 109 -9.12 8.82 -0.41
N GLN A 110 -9.34 9.18 0.86
CA GLN A 110 -9.58 8.22 1.94
C GLN A 110 -10.82 7.35 1.68
N ALA A 111 -11.91 7.91 1.12
CA ALA A 111 -13.08 7.13 0.77
C ALA A 111 -12.78 6.07 -0.31
N GLU A 112 -12.00 6.42 -1.34
CA GLU A 112 -11.54 5.47 -2.36
C GLU A 112 -10.61 4.40 -1.76
N LEU A 113 -9.68 4.79 -0.88
CA LEU A 113 -8.77 3.85 -0.20
C LEU A 113 -9.51 2.90 0.74
N ARG A 114 -10.53 3.36 1.47
CA ARG A 114 -11.40 2.50 2.28
C ARG A 114 -12.18 1.49 1.45
N ALA A 115 -12.66 1.89 0.27
CA ALA A 115 -13.33 0.99 -0.66
C ALA A 115 -12.37 -0.11 -1.17
N ILE A 116 -11.12 0.26 -1.45
CA ILE A 116 -10.06 -0.70 -1.81
C ILE A 116 -9.76 -1.65 -0.65
N ALA A 117 -9.49 -1.11 0.54
CA ALA A 117 -9.14 -1.88 1.73
C ALA A 117 -10.24 -2.90 2.11
N SER A 118 -11.50 -2.47 2.06
CA SER A 118 -12.66 -3.33 2.31
C SER A 118 -12.73 -4.51 1.33
N ARG A 119 -12.36 -4.29 0.06
CA ARG A 119 -12.33 -5.37 -0.95
C ARG A 119 -11.16 -6.34 -0.72
N LEU A 120 -10.08 -5.88 -0.09
CA LEU A 120 -8.93 -6.70 0.28
C LEU A 120 -9.06 -7.34 1.66
N VAL A 121 -10.19 -7.15 2.35
CA VAL A 121 -10.46 -7.67 3.70
C VAL A 121 -9.39 -7.18 4.70
N MET A 122 -9.04 -5.90 4.59
CA MET A 122 -8.18 -5.23 5.55
C MET A 122 -8.73 -3.86 5.94
N PRO A 123 -8.47 -3.38 7.18
CA PRO A 123 -8.68 -1.98 7.53
C PRO A 123 -7.87 -1.03 6.65
N GLU A 124 -8.35 0.20 6.47
CA GLU A 124 -7.67 1.17 5.59
C GLU A 124 -6.29 1.57 6.10
N TYR A 125 -6.06 1.69 7.41
CA TYR A 125 -4.73 1.98 7.95
C TYR A 125 -3.68 0.89 7.61
N MET A 126 -4.07 -0.36 7.35
CA MET A 126 -3.13 -1.39 6.89
C MET A 126 -2.69 -1.16 5.44
N LEU A 127 -3.55 -0.51 4.64
CA LEU A 127 -3.26 -0.13 3.26
C LEU A 127 -2.48 1.19 3.18
N THR A 128 -2.78 2.15 4.05
CA THR A 128 -2.22 3.50 4.02
C THR A 128 -1.08 3.75 5.00
N SER A 129 -0.88 2.83 5.95
CA SER A 129 0.05 2.96 7.08
C SER A 129 -0.25 4.16 8.00
N ASP A 130 -1.45 4.73 7.94
CA ASP A 130 -1.88 5.82 8.82
C ASP A 130 -2.49 5.28 10.13
N ALA A 131 -1.66 5.11 11.15
CA ALA A 131 -2.08 4.71 12.49
C ALA A 131 -2.53 5.89 13.39
N GLY A 132 -2.60 7.12 12.86
CA GLY A 132 -2.80 8.33 13.68
C GLY A 132 -4.17 8.42 14.38
N ASN A 133 -5.17 7.67 13.90
CA ASN A 133 -6.56 7.76 14.38
C ASN A 133 -7.03 6.57 15.23
N ALA A 134 -6.14 5.61 15.55
CA ALA A 134 -6.55 4.36 16.20
C ALA A 134 -5.99 4.23 17.63
N ASN A 135 -6.88 4.09 18.61
CA ASN A 135 -6.51 3.63 19.96
C ASN A 135 -6.21 2.13 19.91
N TYR A 136 -5.23 1.63 20.68
CA TYR A 136 -4.78 0.22 20.67
C TYR A 136 -5.94 -0.79 20.68
N ALA A 137 -6.96 -0.56 21.51
CA ALA A 137 -8.14 -1.41 21.59
C ALA A 137 -9.01 -1.40 20.32
N SER A 138 -9.11 -0.25 19.64
CA SER A 138 -9.86 -0.12 18.39
C SER A 138 -9.14 -0.78 17.20
N THR A 139 -7.80 -0.74 17.19
CA THR A 139 -6.98 -1.44 16.18
C THR A 139 -7.17 -2.94 16.30
N LEU A 140 -7.03 -3.51 17.51
CA LEU A 140 -7.12 -4.95 17.74
C LEU A 140 -8.50 -5.55 17.37
N VAL A 141 -9.59 -4.80 17.56
CA VAL A 141 -10.93 -5.21 17.11
C VAL A 141 -11.07 -5.07 15.59
N ALA A 142 -10.57 -3.99 15.02
CA ALA A 142 -10.64 -3.74 13.57
C ALA A 142 -9.82 -4.76 12.74
N GLU A 143 -8.77 -5.35 13.31
CA GLU A 143 -7.95 -6.39 12.66
C GLU A 143 -8.67 -7.72 12.49
N GLY A 144 -9.73 -7.98 13.26
CA GLY A 144 -10.37 -9.30 13.34
C GLY A 144 -10.69 -9.96 11.99
N PRO A 145 -11.33 -9.25 11.03
CA PRO A 145 -11.56 -9.77 9.69
C PRO A 145 -10.27 -10.08 8.91
N ALA A 146 -9.26 -9.23 9.00
CA ALA A 146 -7.97 -9.43 8.33
C ALA A 146 -7.23 -10.64 8.89
N VAL A 147 -7.20 -10.79 10.22
CA VAL A 147 -6.60 -11.94 10.91
C VAL A 147 -7.26 -13.25 10.46
N LYS A 148 -8.60 -13.28 10.38
CA LYS A 148 -9.33 -14.47 9.88
C LYS A 148 -8.99 -14.77 8.41
N MET A 149 -8.88 -13.74 7.57
CA MET A 149 -8.50 -13.91 6.18
C MET A 149 -7.08 -14.46 6.05
N PHE A 150 -6.12 -13.91 6.79
CA PHE A 150 -4.74 -14.39 6.79
C PHE A 150 -4.62 -15.82 7.34
N ALA A 151 -5.37 -16.17 8.38
CA ALA A 151 -5.40 -17.54 8.90
C ALA A 151 -5.90 -18.53 7.85
N ARG A 152 -6.96 -18.14 7.10
CA ARG A 152 -7.46 -18.94 5.97
C ARG A 152 -6.42 -19.08 4.86
N LEU A 153 -5.64 -18.04 4.56
CA LEU A 153 -4.58 -18.09 3.55
C LEU A 153 -3.43 -18.98 4.00
N GLN A 154 -2.99 -18.88 5.26
CA GLN A 154 -1.98 -19.76 5.84
C GLN A 154 -2.42 -21.23 5.78
N GLN A 155 -3.68 -21.52 6.09
CA GLN A 155 -4.23 -22.87 6.01
C GLN A 155 -4.21 -23.40 4.57
N ALA A 156 -4.63 -22.60 3.59
CA ALA A 156 -4.59 -22.99 2.18
C ALA A 156 -3.15 -23.26 1.70
N MET A 157 -2.18 -22.44 2.13
CA MET A 157 -0.76 -22.66 1.83
C MET A 157 -0.25 -23.97 2.44
N ILE A 158 -0.64 -24.28 3.68
CA ILE A 158 -0.28 -25.54 4.33
C ILE A 158 -0.84 -26.73 3.57
N GLU A 159 -2.10 -26.67 3.13
CA GLU A 159 -2.73 -27.74 2.34
C GLU A 159 -2.02 -27.96 1.00
N ASP A 160 -1.67 -26.88 0.31
CA ASP A 160 -0.90 -26.94 -0.94
C ASP A 160 0.51 -27.51 -0.71
N ASP A 161 1.20 -27.07 0.34
CA ASP A 161 2.55 -27.53 0.68
C ASP A 161 2.56 -29.01 1.10
N LEU A 162 1.59 -29.46 1.90
CA LEU A 162 1.44 -30.87 2.28
C LEU A 162 1.19 -31.74 1.05
N THR A 163 0.33 -31.28 0.13
CA THR A 163 0.08 -31.99 -1.13
C THR A 163 1.36 -32.13 -1.97
N LEU A 164 2.19 -31.08 -2.02
CA LEU A 164 3.47 -31.10 -2.72
C LEU A 164 4.47 -32.06 -2.05
N ILE A 165 4.59 -31.99 -0.72
CA ILE A 165 5.44 -32.88 0.06
C ILE A 165 5.02 -34.35 -0.15
N ASP A 166 3.72 -34.60 -0.17
CA ASP A 166 3.17 -35.93 -0.43
C ASP A 166 3.53 -36.45 -1.82
N ALA A 167 3.43 -35.62 -2.85
CA ALA A 167 3.86 -35.98 -4.18
C ALA A 167 5.37 -36.25 -4.25
N ALA A 168 6.17 -35.49 -3.49
CA ALA A 168 7.62 -35.69 -3.41
C ALA A 168 7.98 -37.02 -2.74
N PHE A 169 7.28 -37.42 -1.67
CA PHE A 169 7.49 -38.71 -1.02
C PHE A 169 7.14 -39.89 -1.93
N GLU A 170 6.03 -39.81 -2.67
CA GLU A 170 5.67 -40.85 -3.65
C GLU A 170 6.75 -40.99 -4.74
N ALA A 171 7.27 -39.88 -5.24
CA ALA A 171 8.34 -39.90 -6.23
C ALA A 171 9.64 -40.51 -5.68
N ALA A 172 10.01 -40.19 -4.44
CA ALA A 172 11.19 -40.76 -3.78
C ALA A 172 11.03 -42.26 -3.48
N ALA A 173 9.84 -42.71 -3.09
CA ALA A 173 9.53 -44.12 -2.90
C ALA A 173 9.62 -44.89 -4.24
N ALA A 174 9.08 -44.31 -5.32
CA ALA A 174 9.18 -44.89 -6.67
C ALA A 174 10.62 -44.96 -7.18
N ALA A 175 11.49 -44.03 -6.76
CA ALA A 175 12.92 -44.04 -7.05
C ALA A 175 13.73 -45.02 -6.17
N GLY A 176 13.10 -45.61 -5.14
CA GLY A 176 13.76 -46.50 -4.19
C GLY A 176 14.60 -45.78 -3.12
N GLU A 177 14.47 -44.46 -2.99
CA GLU A 177 15.16 -43.66 -1.96
C GLU A 177 14.47 -43.75 -0.60
N LEU A 178 13.15 -44.02 -0.59
CA LEU A 178 12.35 -44.24 0.61
C LEU A 178 11.64 -45.60 0.56
N PRO A 179 11.44 -46.25 1.73
CA PRO A 179 10.57 -47.42 1.81
C PRO A 179 9.14 -47.09 1.37
N THR A 180 8.49 -48.02 0.67
CA THR A 180 7.11 -47.84 0.18
C THR A 180 6.07 -47.74 1.29
N ASP A 181 6.41 -48.21 2.50
CA ASP A 181 5.60 -48.17 3.70
C ASP A 181 5.93 -46.99 4.63
N PHE A 182 6.82 -46.08 4.22
CA PHE A 182 7.28 -44.93 5.01
C PHE A 182 6.11 -44.09 5.60
N ARG A 183 5.01 -43.95 4.84
CA ARG A 183 3.78 -43.25 5.26
C ARG A 183 3.05 -43.89 6.45
N LEU A 184 3.24 -45.18 6.72
CA LEU A 184 2.65 -45.84 7.89
C LEU A 184 3.41 -45.53 9.17
N ALA A 185 4.67 -45.09 9.05
CA ALA A 185 5.56 -44.83 10.18
C ALA A 185 5.65 -43.36 10.56
N PHE A 186 5.33 -42.43 9.65
CA PHE A 186 5.54 -40.99 9.85
C PHE A 186 4.35 -40.14 9.40
N GLU A 187 3.96 -39.18 10.25
CA GLU A 187 2.97 -38.14 9.95
C GLU A 187 3.69 -36.79 9.85
N VAL A 188 3.45 -36.05 8.76
CA VAL A 188 3.98 -34.69 8.59
C VAL A 188 2.93 -33.69 9.05
N GLN A 189 3.31 -32.86 10.02
CA GLN A 189 2.49 -31.77 10.53
C GLN A 189 3.14 -30.42 10.20
N ALA A 190 2.33 -29.48 9.71
CA ALA A 190 2.76 -28.12 9.38
C ALA A 190 2.02 -27.12 10.28
N PHE A 191 2.76 -26.13 10.78
CA PHE A 191 2.23 -25.10 11.68
C PHE A 191 2.54 -23.72 11.12
N PRO A 192 1.54 -22.83 10.96
CA PRO A 192 1.78 -21.49 10.46
C PRO A 192 2.34 -20.57 11.56
N PRO A 193 3.07 -19.51 11.19
CA PRO A 193 3.49 -18.50 12.15
C PRO A 193 2.27 -17.75 12.72
N GLY A 194 2.37 -17.33 13.97
CA GLY A 194 1.33 -16.53 14.63
C GLY A 194 1.09 -15.19 13.90
N LEU A 195 -0.19 -14.86 13.68
CA LEU A 195 -0.60 -13.66 12.94
C LEU A 195 -0.75 -12.40 13.80
N VAL A 196 -0.99 -12.57 15.09
CA VAL A 196 -1.28 -11.44 15.99
C VAL A 196 -0.10 -11.22 16.91
N VAL A 197 0.40 -9.99 16.94
CA VAL A 197 1.34 -9.55 17.98
C VAL A 197 0.52 -9.26 19.24
N ARG A 198 0.12 -10.31 19.95
CA ARG A 198 -0.51 -10.17 21.27
C ARG A 198 0.57 -10.03 22.34
N ASP A 199 0.14 -9.60 23.52
CA ASP A 199 0.94 -9.67 24.72
C ASP A 199 1.44 -11.11 24.92
N ARG A 200 2.71 -11.34 24.61
CA ARG A 200 3.34 -12.66 24.58
C ARG A 200 3.25 -13.37 25.92
N LEU A 201 3.11 -12.61 27.02
CA LEU A 201 2.91 -13.16 28.35
C LEU A 201 1.60 -13.94 28.44
N LYS A 202 0.50 -13.41 27.88
CA LYS A 202 -0.82 -14.05 27.95
C LYS A 202 -0.89 -15.33 27.14
N ASP A 203 -0.25 -15.35 25.97
CA ASP A 203 -0.21 -16.54 25.11
C ASP A 203 0.64 -17.65 25.76
N VAL A 204 1.80 -17.29 26.31
CA VAL A 204 2.66 -18.25 27.04
C VAL A 204 1.96 -18.79 28.29
N GLN A 205 1.19 -17.95 29.01
CA GLN A 205 0.37 -18.41 30.14
C GLN A 205 -0.72 -19.39 29.70
N ALA A 206 -1.38 -19.14 28.58
CA ALA A 206 -2.38 -20.06 28.03
C ALA A 206 -1.76 -21.39 27.62
N ASP A 207 -0.62 -21.37 26.94
CA ASP A 207 0.11 -22.59 26.55
C ASP A 207 0.60 -23.37 27.78
N ALA A 208 1.10 -22.69 28.82
CA ALA A 208 1.48 -23.32 30.07
C ALA A 208 0.31 -24.03 30.77
N ILE A 209 -0.90 -23.46 30.69
CA ILE A 209 -2.13 -24.12 31.18
C ILE A 209 -2.42 -25.39 30.38
N LEU A 210 -2.31 -25.34 29.04
CA LEU A 210 -2.57 -26.50 28.17
C LEU A 210 -1.57 -27.63 28.41
N VAL A 211 -0.29 -27.31 28.58
CA VAL A 211 0.75 -28.30 28.93
C VAL A 211 0.46 -28.91 30.31
N ARG A 212 0.11 -28.08 31.29
CA ARG A 212 -0.25 -28.57 32.64
C ARG A 212 -1.49 -29.47 32.63
N LEU A 213 -2.45 -29.21 31.76
CA LEU A 213 -3.65 -30.02 31.59
C LEU A 213 -3.42 -31.28 30.74
N GLY A 214 -2.22 -31.48 30.20
CA GLY A 214 -1.88 -32.61 29.34
C GLY A 214 -2.48 -32.53 27.93
N ALA A 215 -3.05 -31.39 27.54
CA ALA A 215 -3.66 -31.17 26.23
C ALA A 215 -2.64 -30.73 25.16
N MET A 216 -1.40 -30.41 25.56
CA MET A 216 -0.31 -29.97 24.68
C MET A 216 1.03 -30.49 25.20
N SER A 217 1.94 -30.84 24.30
CA SER A 217 3.30 -31.24 24.67
C SER A 217 4.23 -30.02 24.86
N PRO A 218 5.28 -30.11 25.70
CA PRO A 218 6.28 -29.06 25.83
C PRO A 218 7.01 -28.74 24.52
N GLU A 219 7.21 -29.74 23.66
CA GLU A 219 7.84 -29.57 22.34
C GLU A 219 6.95 -28.75 21.42
N THR A 220 5.64 -28.99 21.47
CA THR A 220 4.64 -28.21 20.74
C THR A 220 4.65 -26.75 21.20
N MET A 221 4.72 -26.52 22.51
CA MET A 221 4.83 -25.17 23.07
C MET A 221 6.11 -24.47 22.62
N ALA A 222 7.25 -25.16 22.61
CA ALA A 222 8.52 -24.63 22.14
C ALA A 222 8.46 -24.23 20.65
N ALA A 223 7.89 -25.11 19.81
CA ALA A 223 7.68 -24.84 18.40
C ALA A 223 6.79 -23.62 18.16
N ARG A 224 5.66 -23.49 18.89
CA ARG A 224 4.78 -22.31 18.82
C ARG A 224 5.46 -21.02 19.28
N ALA A 225 6.30 -21.12 20.29
CA ALA A 225 7.08 -20.01 20.80
C ALA A 225 8.30 -19.67 19.90
N GLY A 226 8.57 -20.44 18.86
CA GLY A 226 9.71 -20.25 17.96
C GLY A 226 11.06 -20.49 18.64
N VAL A 227 11.09 -21.33 19.68
CA VAL A 227 12.30 -21.71 20.41
C VAL A 227 12.56 -23.21 20.24
N LYS A 228 13.82 -23.63 20.30
CA LYS A 228 14.15 -25.06 20.25
C LYS A 228 13.67 -25.75 21.54
N PRO A 229 13.01 -26.91 21.44
CA PRO A 229 12.76 -27.74 22.63
C PRO A 229 14.08 -28.15 23.27
N ALA A 230 14.10 -28.20 24.60
CA ALA A 230 15.27 -28.57 25.40
C ALA A 230 15.37 -30.09 25.57
#